data_AF-A0A392VZQ8-F1
#
_entry.id   AF-A0A392VZQ8-F1
#
_cell.length_a   1.000
_cell.length_b   1.000
_cell.length_c   1.000
_cell.angle_alpha   90.00
_cell.angle_beta   90.00
_cell.angle_gamma   90.00
#
_symmetry.space_group_name_H-M   'P 1'
#
loop_
_entity.id
_entity.type
_entity.pdbx_description
1 polymer ?
#
loop_
_entity_poly.entity_id
_entity_poly.type
_entity_poly.pdbx_seq_one_letter_code
_entity_poly.pdbx_strand_id
1 'polypeptide(L)' 'PESARNLTTRAELVERIKKLGQDVFNGAKYSWENALAQLQIINLNVKLTTEGIGMLRKVVDGQIVIPDE' A
#
# COMPACT_ATOMS: atom_id res chain seq x y z
N PRO A 1 -10.86 -16.80 -12.21
CA PRO A 1 -11.29 -15.38 -12.13
C PRO A 1 -11.39 -14.80 -13.54
N GLU A 2 -12.28 -13.83 -13.77
CA GLU A 2 -12.48 -13.22 -15.09
C GLU A 2 -11.18 -12.63 -15.65
N SER A 3 -10.33 -12.06 -14.78
CA SER A 3 -9.00 -11.53 -15.11
C SER A 3 -7.99 -12.56 -15.63
N ALA A 4 -8.27 -13.86 -15.47
CA ALA A 4 -7.44 -14.96 -15.94
C ALA A 4 -8.01 -15.70 -17.16
N ARG A 5 -9.19 -15.30 -17.67
CA ARG A 5 -9.74 -15.89 -18.90
C ARG A 5 -8.78 -15.59 -20.06
N ASN A 6 -8.52 -16.59 -20.90
CA ASN A 6 -7.64 -16.54 -22.07
C ASN A 6 -6.12 -16.45 -21.77
N LEU A 7 -5.69 -16.60 -20.52
CA LEU A 7 -4.27 -16.81 -20.21
C LEU A 7 -3.98 -18.31 -20.42
N THR A 8 -3.18 -18.64 -21.42
CA THR A 8 -2.92 -20.02 -21.86
C THR A 8 -1.62 -20.57 -21.32
N THR A 9 -0.73 -19.70 -20.82
CA THR A 9 0.57 -20.08 -20.26
C THR A 9 0.75 -19.60 -18.82
N ARG A 10 1.63 -20.28 -18.08
CA ARG A 10 2.08 -19.85 -16.75
C ARG A 10 2.72 -18.45 -16.78
N ALA A 11 3.45 -18.13 -17.84
CA ALA A 11 4.10 -16.84 -18.00
C ALA A 11 3.08 -15.69 -18.07
N GLU A 12 2.05 -15.84 -18.91
CA GLU A 12 0.96 -14.87 -19.05
C GLU A 12 0.20 -14.66 -17.72
N LEU A 13 -0.02 -15.73 -16.96
CA LEU A 13 -0.63 -15.63 -15.62
C LEU A 13 0.24 -14.86 -14.64
N VAL A 14 1.54 -15.16 -14.57
CA VAL A 14 2.49 -14.47 -13.69
C VAL A 14 2.60 -12.99 -14.04
N GLU A 15 2.65 -12.66 -15.32
CA GLU A 15 2.67 -11.27 -15.79
C GLU A 15 1.40 -10.53 -15.39
N ARG A 16 0.23 -11.15 -15.58
CA ARG A 16 -1.05 -10.55 -15.18
C ARG A 16 -1.12 -10.30 -13.68
N ILE A 17 -0.67 -11.25 -12.86
CA ILE A 17 -0.61 -11.09 -11.40
C ILE A 17 0.32 -9.93 -11.03
N LYS A 18 1.51 -9.84 -11.65
CA LYS A 18 2.46 -8.76 -11.41
C LYS A 18 1.87 -7.40 -11.74
N LYS A 19 1.20 -7.27 -12.89
CA LYS A 19 0.55 -6.03 -13.30
C LYS A 19 -0.56 -5.62 -12.32
N LEU A 20 -1.45 -6.56 -11.97
CA LEU A 20 -2.51 -6.28 -11.00
C LEU A 20 -1.93 -5.88 -9.63
N GLY A 21 -0.88 -6.56 -9.18
CA GLY A 21 -0.18 -6.20 -7.94
C GLY A 21 0.41 -4.80 -7.99
N GLN A 22 1.01 -4.40 -9.12
CA GLN A 22 1.55 -3.07 -9.31
C GLN A 22 0.45 -1.99 -9.32
N ASP A 23 -0.67 -2.26 -9.99
CA ASP A 23 -1.81 -1.33 -10.06
C ASP A 23 -2.42 -1.10 -8.67
N VAL A 24 -2.60 -2.17 -7.88
CA VAL A 24 -3.07 -2.08 -6.49
C VAL A 24 -2.08 -1.32 -5.62
N PHE A 25 -0.78 -1.60 -5.75
CA PHE A 25 0.26 -0.91 -5.00
C PHE A 25 0.29 0.59 -5.30
N ASN A 26 0.20 0.96 -6.58
CA ASN A 26 0.17 2.37 -6.99
C ASN A 26 -1.08 3.09 -6.46
N GLY A 27 -2.25 2.44 -6.51
CA GLY A 27 -3.49 2.98 -5.95
C GLY A 27 -3.39 3.21 -4.44
N ALA A 28 -2.91 2.20 -3.70
CA ALA A 28 -2.72 2.31 -2.25
C ALA A 28 -1.72 3.41 -1.87
N LYS A 29 -0.60 3.52 -2.60
CA LYS A 29 0.39 4.58 -2.42
C LYS A 29 -0.22 5.96 -2.61
N TYR A 30 -0.96 6.15 -3.70
CA TYR A 30 -1.64 7.43 -3.98
C TYR A 30 -2.64 7.80 -2.87
N SER A 31 -3.49 6.86 -2.46
CA SER A 31 -4.47 7.10 -1.39
C SER A 31 -3.79 7.47 -0.06
N TRP A 32 -2.67 6.82 0.27
CA TRP A 32 -1.86 7.14 1.44
C TRP A 32 -1.28 8.55 1.40
N GLU A 33 -0.62 8.91 0.29
CA GLU A 33 -0.02 10.25 0.11
C GLU A 33 -1.10 11.35 0.18
N ASN A 34 -2.26 11.11 -0.43
CA ASN A 34 -3.39 12.04 -0.37
C ASN A 34 -3.96 12.19 1.06
N ALA A 35 -4.10 11.09 1.80
CA ALA A 35 -4.55 11.14 3.19
C ALA A 35 -3.53 11.89 4.08
N LEU A 36 -2.23 11.66 3.88
CA LEU A 36 -1.17 12.36 4.58
C LEU A 36 -1.22 13.87 4.32
N ALA A 37 -1.42 14.29 3.06
CA ALA A 37 -1.55 15.69 2.70
C ALA A 37 -2.76 16.35 3.39
N GLN A 38 -3.91 15.67 3.43
CA GLN A 38 -5.09 16.15 4.17
C GLN A 38 -4.80 16.29 5.66
N LEU A 39 -4.13 15.32 6.28
CA LEU A 39 -3.76 15.36 7.69
C LEU A 39 -2.82 16.53 8.02
N GLN A 40 -1.89 16.85 7.12
CA GLN A 40 -1.01 18.03 7.26
C GLN A 40 -1.79 19.35 7.20
N ILE A 41 -2.81 19.44 6.34
CA ILE A 41 -3.66 20.64 6.21
C ILE A 41 -4.49 20.86 7.48
N ILE A 42 -5.11 19.81 8.02
CA ILE A 42 -5.97 19.97 9.20
C ILE A 42 -5.19 20.08 10.52
N ASN A 43 -3.89 19.72 10.52
CA ASN A 43 -3.00 19.80 11.68
C ASN A 43 -1.81 20.74 11.43
N LEU A 44 -2.06 22.00 11.07
CA LEU A 44 -1.02 22.98 10.68
C LEU A 44 0.15 23.12 11.67
N ASN A 45 -0.09 22.88 12.97
CA ASN A 45 0.92 23.01 14.02
C ASN A 45 1.58 21.68 14.42
N VAL A 46 1.27 20.58 13.73
CA VAL A 46 1.82 19.25 14.02
C VAL A 46 2.67 18.79 12.84
N LYS A 47 3.97 18.61 13.06
CA LYS A 47 4.85 17.96 12.08
C LYS A 47 4.63 16.45 12.12
N LEU A 48 3.95 15.92 11.12
CA LEU A 48 3.78 14.46 10.97
C LEU A 48 5.11 13.84 10.51
N THR A 49 5.59 12.86 11.26
CA THR A 49 6.69 11.96 10.87
C THR A 49 6.11 10.72 10.22
N THR A 50 6.68 10.31 9.09
CA THR A 50 6.29 9.10 8.37
C THR A 50 7.39 8.05 8.34
N GLU A 51 8.49 8.30 9.04
CA GLU A 51 9.61 7.36 9.12
C GLU A 51 9.18 6.07 9.80
N GLY A 52 9.58 4.93 9.25
CA GLY A 52 9.23 3.61 9.76
C GLY A 52 7.80 3.14 9.46
N ILE A 53 6.94 3.97 8.87
CA ILE A 53 5.60 3.55 8.44
C ILE A 53 5.71 2.64 7.20
N GLY A 54 4.85 1.63 7.11
CA GLY A 54 4.73 0.78 5.93
C GLY A 54 3.48 -0.09 5.99
N MET A 55 3.06 -0.62 4.84
CA MET A 55 1.85 -1.44 4.71
C MET A 55 1.84 -2.67 5.64
N LEU A 56 3.03 -3.24 5.90
CA LEU A 56 3.21 -4.41 6.76
C LEU A 56 3.46 -4.03 8.22
N ARG A 57 3.36 -2.75 8.60
CA ARG A 57 3.60 -2.29 9.97
C ARG A 57 2.26 -2.07 10.67
N LYS A 58 2.25 -2.30 11.99
CA LYS A 58 1.11 -1.97 12.85
C LYS A 58 1.55 -1.13 14.03
N VAL A 59 0.61 -0.42 14.63
CA VAL A 59 0.83 0.30 15.90
C VAL A 59 0.43 -0.62 17.06
N VAL A 60 1.36 -0.90 17.96
CA VAL A 60 1.12 -1.60 19.23
C VAL A 60 1.69 -0.73 20.34
N ASP A 61 0.87 -0.38 21.33
CA ASP A 61 1.27 0.47 22.47
C ASP A 61 1.98 1.77 22.06
N GLY A 62 1.51 2.39 20.98
CA GLY A 62 2.07 3.64 20.44
C GLY A 62 3.36 3.48 19.64
N GLN A 63 3.87 2.27 19.45
CA GLN A 63 5.08 1.98 18.68
C GLN A 63 4.74 1.31 17.34
N ILE A 64 5.50 1.67 16.30
CA ILE A 64 5.39 1.05 14.99
C ILE A 64 6.24 -0.22 14.97
N VAL A 65 5.58 -1.37 14.86
CA VAL A 65 6.23 -2.70 14.88
C VAL A 65 5.99 -3.45 13.58
N ILE A 66 6.88 -4.39 13.26
CA ILE A 66 6.58 -5.46 12.32
C ILE A 66 5.75 -6.48 13.12
N PRO A 67 4.53 -6.84 12.69
CA PRO A 67 3.81 -7.95 13.30
C PRO A 67 4.67 -9.21 13.23
N ASP A 68 4.72 -9.98 14.32
CA ASP A 68 5.14 -11.38 14.25
C ASP A 68 4.20 -12.13 13.29
N GLU A 69 4.72 -13.11 12.55
CA GLU A 69 3.94 -13.95 11.62
C GLU A 69 2.78 -14.68 12.30
#